data_AF-A0A930SG09-F1
#
_entry.id   AF-A0A930SG09-F1
#
_cell.length_a   1.000
_cell.length_b   1.000
_cell.length_c   1.000
_cell.angle_alpha   90.00
_cell.angle_beta   90.00
_cell.angle_gamma   90.00
#
_symmetry.space_group_name_H-M   'P 1'
#
loop_
_entity.id
_entity.type
_entity.pdbx_description
1 polymer ?
#
loop_
_entity_poly.entity_id
_entity_poly.type
_entity_poly.pdbx_seq_one_letter_code
_entity_poly.pdbx_strand_id
1 'polypeptide(L)' 'MNYIKAFFQSESAGGISLLSAAILGVLVANSPMADQYFATMQIHLGPMTILEWVN' A
#
# COMPACT_ATOMS: atom_id res chain seq x y z
N MET A 1 2.57 -7.40 -27.55
CA MET A 1 1.90 -8.09 -26.42
C MET A 1 2.20 -7.30 -25.16
N ASN A 2 1.21 -6.69 -24.49
CA ASN A 2 1.47 -5.87 -23.31
C ASN A 2 1.40 -6.74 -22.03
N TYR A 3 2.52 -7.36 -21.65
CA TYR A 3 2.61 -8.34 -20.55
C TYR A 3 2.04 -7.83 -19.22
N ILE A 4 2.14 -6.53 -18.94
CA ILE A 4 1.55 -5.90 -17.75
C ILE A 4 0.02 -6.03 -17.75
N LYS A 5 -0.63 -5.78 -18.89
CA LYS A 5 -2.09 -5.94 -19.01
C LYS A 5 -2.51 -7.40 -18.84
N ALA A 6 -1.74 -8.32 -19.43
CA ALA A 6 -2.01 -9.75 -19.31
C ALA A 6 -1.86 -10.26 -17.86
N PHE A 7 -0.86 -9.75 -17.12
CA PHE A 7 -0.71 -10.05 -15.70
C PHE A 7 -1.93 -9.58 -14.91
N PHE A 8 -2.32 -8.30 -15.01
CA PHE A 8 -3.47 -7.78 -14.26
C PHE A 8 -4.84 -8.39 -14.66
N GLN A 9 -4.92 -9.10 -15.79
CA GLN A 9 -6.10 -9.85 -16.20
C GLN A 9 -6.15 -11.27 -15.61
N SER A 10 -5.07 -11.76 -14.99
CA SER A 10 -5.10 -13.07 -14.34
C SER A 10 -5.81 -13.00 -12.99
N GLU A 11 -6.55 -14.07 -12.67
CA GLU A 11 -7.23 -14.21 -11.38
C GLU A 11 -6.26 -14.15 -10.19
N SER A 12 -5.05 -14.68 -10.36
CA SER A 12 -3.99 -14.68 -9.35
C SER A 12 -3.34 -13.32 -9.11
N ALA A 13 -3.48 -12.35 -10.02
CA ALA A 13 -2.80 -11.07 -9.92
C ALA A 13 -3.23 -10.28 -8.68
N GLY A 14 -4.52 -10.30 -8.34
CA GLY A 14 -5.04 -9.64 -7.15
C GLY A 14 -4.38 -10.15 -5.87
N GLY A 15 -4.29 -11.48 -5.71
CA GLY A 15 -3.65 -12.11 -4.56
C GLY A 15 -2.15 -11.81 -4.45
N ILE A 16 -1.43 -11.87 -5.58
CA ILE A 16 0.01 -11.56 -5.62
C ILE A 16 0.26 -10.08 -5.32
N SER A 17 -0.56 -9.18 -5.86
CA SER A 17 -0.47 -7.75 -5.58
C SER A 17 -0.75 -7.44 -4.12
N LEU A 18 -1.76 -8.08 -3.51
CA LEU A 18 -2.08 -7.91 -2.10
C LEU A 18 -0.93 -8.40 -1.20
N LEU A 19 -0.38 -9.59 -1.46
CA LEU A 19 0.75 -10.12 -0.72
C LEU A 19 1.97 -9.20 -0.85
N SER A 20 2.23 -8.69 -2.05
CA SER A 20 3.33 -7.77 -2.31
C SER A 20 3.15 -6.46 -1.54
N ALA A 21 1.94 -5.89 -1.53
CA ALA A 21 1.62 -4.70 -0.74
C ALA A 21 1.82 -4.94 0.77
N ALA A 22 1.40 -6.10 1.28
CA ALA A 22 1.58 -6.46 2.69
C ALA A 22 3.07 -6.58 3.07
N ILE A 23 3.87 -7.27 2.24
CA ILE A 23 5.33 -7.39 2.45
C ILE A 23 5.97 -6.00 2.45
N LEU A 24 5.64 -5.15 1.48
CA LEU A 24 6.15 -3.78 1.42
C LEU A 24 5.75 -2.96 2.64
N GLY A 25 4.51 -3.08 3.11
CA GLY A 25 4.04 -2.43 4.33
C GLY A 25 4.86 -2.83 5.56
N VAL A 26 5.10 -4.14 5.75
CA VAL A 26 5.95 -4.64 6.85
C VAL A 26 7.38 -4.13 6.73
N LEU A 27 7.97 -4.15 5.52
CA LEU A 27 9.34 -3.69 5.32
C LEU A 27 9.48 -2.19 5.64
N VAL A 28 8.59 -1.35 5.12
CA VAL A 28 8.62 0.10 5.35
C VAL A 28 8.42 0.41 6.84
N ALA A 29 7.45 -0.24 7.49
CA ALA A 29 7.15 -0.04 8.90
C ALA A 29 8.28 -0.46 9.86
N ASN A 30 9.21 -1.33 9.42
CA ASN A 30 10.35 -1.81 10.19
C ASN A 30 11.69 -1.21 9.71
N SER A 31 11.66 -0.09 9.00
CA SER A 31 12.85 0.57 8.42
C SER A 31 13.07 1.98 8.98
N PRO A 32 14.19 2.66 8.66
CA PRO A 32 14.38 4.08 9.00
C PRO A 32 13.32 5.04 8.44
N MET A 33 12.49 4.60 7.49
CA MET A 33 11.38 5.39 6.94
C MET A 33 10.09 5.25 7.76
N ALA A 34 10.07 4.44 8.82
CA ALA A 34 8.88 4.14 9.61
C ALA A 34 8.22 5.41 10.19
N ASP A 35 9.01 6.32 10.77
CA ASP A 35 8.48 7.56 11.35
C ASP A 35 7.75 8.41 10.30
N GLN A 36 8.34 8.54 9.10
CA GLN A 36 7.70 9.27 8.00
C GLN A 36 6.44 8.55 7.49
N TYR A 37 6.47 7.22 7.41
CA TYR A 37 5.34 6.40 6.99
C TYR A 37 4.14 6.58 7.93
N PHE A 38 4.35 6.46 9.25
CA PHE A 38 3.30 6.66 10.24
C PHE A 38 2.89 8.13 10.39
N ALA A 39 3.82 9.07 10.29
CA ALA A 39 3.48 10.50 10.28
C ALA A 39 2.55 10.85 9.11
N THR A 40 2.78 10.27 7.93
CA THR A 40 1.92 10.48 6.75
C THR A 40 0.50 10.01 7.04
N MET A 41 0.33 8.85 7.67
CA MET A 41 -1.00 8.32 8.03
C MET A 41 -1.78 9.24 9.00
N GLN A 42 -1.07 10.02 9.82
CA GLN A 42 -1.67 10.94 10.81
C GLN A 42 -1.92 12.36 10.25
N ILE A 43 -1.55 12.63 8.99
CA ILE A 43 -1.85 13.90 8.34
C ILE A 43 -3.37 14.06 8.24
N HIS A 44 -3.89 15.19 8.71
CA HIS A 44 -5.31 15.51 8.60
C HIS A 44 -5.63 16.04 7.21
N LEU A 45 -6.58 15.40 6.53
CA LEU A 45 -7.17 15.83 5.27
C LEU A 45 -8.66 16.13 5.50
N GLY A 46 -8.95 17.41 5.74
CA GLY A 46 -10.28 17.86 6.11
C GLY A 46 -10.62 17.44 7.54
N PRO A 47 -11.75 16.73 7.78
CA PRO A 47 -12.17 16.35 9.13
C PRO A 47 -11.49 15.08 9.67
N MET A 48 -10.78 14.32 8.82
CA MET A 48 -10.22 13.00 9.16
C MET A 48 -8.76 12.89 8.73
N THR A 49 -8.03 11.98 9.35
CA THR A 49 -6.66 11.59 9.00
C THR A 49 -6.61 10.75 7.72
N ILE A 50 -5.45 10.69 7.07
CA ILE A 50 -5.24 9.80 5.91
C ILE A 50 -5.58 8.36 6.27
N LEU A 51 -5.22 7.90 7.46
CA LEU A 51 -5.52 6.54 7.93
C LEU A 51 -7.02 6.26 7.98
N GLU A 52 -7.82 7.22 8.44
CA GLU A 52 -9.28 7.06 8.51
C GLU A 52 -9.94 7.07 7.13
N TRP A 53 -9.37 7.76 6.14
CA TRP A 53 -9.91 7.77 4.78
C TRP A 53 -9.70 6.46 4.00
N VAL A 54 -8.61 5.74 4.27
CA VAL A 54 -8.27 4.51 3.54
C VAL A 54 -8.89 3.24 4.16
N ASN A 55 -9.46 3.34 5.36
CA ASN A 55 -10.17 2.26 6.05
C ASN A 55 -11.69 2.38 5.88
#